data_AF-A0A926BIG8-F1
#
_entry.id   AF-A0A926BIG8-F1
#
_cell.length_a   1.000
_cell.length_b   1.000
_cell.length_c   1.000
_cell.angle_alpha   90.00
_cell.angle_beta   90.00
_cell.angle_gamma   90.00
#
_symmetry.space_group_name_H-M   'P 1'
#
loop_
_entity.id
_entity.type
_entity.pdbx_description
1 polymer ?
#
loop_
_entity_poly.entity_id
_entity_poly.type
_entity_poly.pdbx_seq_one_letter_code
_entity_poly.pdbx_strand_id
1 'polypeptide(L)'
;MAGPGRVRRGISRVFQKLLGYSGYFQLYNFPFQYALSLYRGTGIVTVAWINLGTMLLEYVAYVVLVFRCLPGIRIHIALADRTLLREVASFSLSQLLVHAATLVRMRIDPLLVQWFLTLPAVAVYAIALRISESTLLLTKQVINVFAPLVAQLQGSGDVIKLRFILLNATKFVFAASTVLTLSVCLFAREIIVLWVGSEMAAAAIPLCILMAAMGLNVPQMMVANVLVMTGHHKLSAQAQGAGILVNLACSILLAPFWVSAASPWAH
;
A
#
# COMPACT_ATOMS: atom_id res chain seq x y z
N MET A 1 35.65 -10.58 -23.99
CA MET A 1 34.21 -10.29 -24.19
C MET A 1 33.41 -10.98 -23.09
N ALA A 2 32.78 -10.22 -22.18
CA ALA A 2 31.98 -10.81 -21.10
C ALA A 2 30.66 -11.34 -21.67
N GLY A 3 30.37 -12.63 -21.50
CA GLY A 3 29.16 -13.25 -22.04
C GLY A 3 27.87 -12.59 -21.50
N PRO A 4 26.76 -12.65 -22.26
CA PRO A 4 25.49 -11.96 -21.95
C PRO A 4 24.94 -12.29 -20.56
N GLY A 5 25.25 -13.46 -20.00
CA GLY A 5 24.88 -13.86 -18.64
C GLY A 5 25.61 -13.11 -17.51
N ARG A 6 26.83 -12.59 -17.73
CA ARG A 6 27.58 -11.80 -16.71
C ARG A 6 27.03 -10.38 -16.59
N VAL A 7 26.67 -9.77 -17.70
CA VAL A 7 26.09 -8.41 -17.75
C VAL A 7 24.71 -8.40 -17.09
N ARG A 8 23.86 -9.39 -17.41
CA ARG A 8 22.52 -9.52 -16.82
C ARG A 8 22.54 -9.71 -15.29
N ARG A 9 23.51 -10.48 -14.77
CA ARG A 9 23.76 -10.65 -13.32
C ARG A 9 24.38 -9.43 -12.64
N GLY A 10 25.07 -8.58 -13.39
CA GLY A 10 25.60 -7.29 -12.90
C GLY A 10 24.47 -6.28 -12.71
N ILE A 11 23.62 -6.14 -13.72
CA ILE A 11 22.44 -5.24 -13.70
C ILE A 11 21.47 -5.65 -12.59
N SER A 12 21.17 -6.95 -12.42
CA SER A 12 20.25 -7.40 -11.37
C SER A 12 20.76 -7.10 -9.96
N ARG A 13 22.08 -7.23 -9.72
CA ARG A 13 22.71 -6.92 -8.43
C ARG A 13 22.74 -5.43 -8.12
N VAL A 14 22.99 -4.60 -9.13
CA VAL A 14 22.93 -3.14 -8.98
C VAL A 14 21.49 -2.70 -8.70
N PHE A 15 20.52 -3.24 -9.43
CA PHE A 15 19.10 -2.96 -9.23
C PHE A 15 18.60 -3.35 -7.83
N GLN A 16 18.96 -4.55 -7.34
CA GLN A 16 18.65 -4.97 -5.97
C GLN A 16 19.30 -4.08 -4.90
N LYS A 17 20.55 -3.64 -5.12
CA LYS A 17 21.21 -2.68 -4.21
C LYS A 17 20.49 -1.33 -4.19
N LEU A 18 20.12 -0.81 -5.36
CA LEU A 18 19.39 0.47 -5.47
C LEU A 18 18.02 0.40 -4.78
N LEU A 19 17.28 -0.70 -4.96
CA LEU A 19 16.01 -0.95 -4.26
C LEU A 19 16.17 -1.05 -2.74
N GLY A 20 17.27 -1.65 -2.26
CA GLY A 20 17.60 -1.67 -0.84
C GLY A 20 17.89 -0.27 -0.30
N TYR A 21 18.76 0.49 -1.00
CA TYR A 21 19.13 1.86 -0.62
C TYR A 21 17.92 2.80 -0.60
N SER A 22 16.97 2.68 -1.54
CA SER A 22 15.73 3.48 -1.54
C SER A 22 14.90 3.24 -0.28
N GLY A 23 14.73 1.97 0.10
CA GLY A 23 13.98 1.59 1.28
C GLY A 23 14.60 2.16 2.56
N TYR A 24 15.91 2.00 2.74
CA TYR A 24 16.61 2.57 3.90
C TYR A 24 16.56 4.09 3.93
N PHE A 25 16.71 4.74 2.78
CA PHE A 25 16.68 6.20 2.69
C PHE A 25 15.30 6.74 3.09
N GLN A 26 14.21 6.17 2.56
CA GLN A 26 12.85 6.60 2.92
C GLN A 26 12.55 6.37 4.41
N LEU A 27 13.01 5.25 4.98
CA LEU A 27 12.77 4.91 6.38
C LEU A 27 13.39 5.93 7.36
N TYR A 28 14.58 6.43 7.04
CA TYR A 28 15.30 7.40 7.88
C TYR A 28 14.90 8.85 7.59
N ASN A 29 14.63 9.18 6.33
CA ASN A 29 14.47 10.56 5.90
C ASN A 29 13.14 11.17 6.38
N PHE A 30 12.04 10.42 6.34
CA PHE A 30 10.73 10.89 6.83
C PHE A 30 10.72 11.32 8.32
N PRO A 31 11.15 10.48 9.28
CA PRO A 31 11.18 10.86 10.69
C PRO A 31 12.19 11.97 10.98
N PHE A 32 13.32 12.02 10.26
CA PHE A 32 14.29 13.10 10.39
C PHE A 32 13.72 14.46 9.99
N GLN A 33 13.00 14.53 8.85
CA GLN A 33 12.34 15.75 8.38
C GLN A 33 11.28 16.24 9.37
N TYR A 34 10.47 15.32 9.90
CA TYR A 34 9.42 15.61 10.88
C TYR A 34 10.00 16.08 12.22
N ALA A 35 11.06 15.44 12.70
CA ALA A 35 11.75 15.86 13.93
C ALA A 35 12.37 17.25 13.79
N LEU A 36 13.00 17.54 12.64
CA LEU A 36 13.58 18.86 12.37
C LEU A 36 12.50 19.95 12.31
N SER A 37 11.32 19.64 11.77
CA SER A 37 10.22 20.61 11.71
C SER A 37 9.58 20.89 13.06
N LEU A 38 9.43 19.87 13.90
CA LEU A 38 8.94 20.02 15.27
C LEU A 38 9.93 20.81 16.13
N TYR A 39 11.24 20.55 15.97
CA TYR A 39 12.29 21.24 16.73
C TYR A 39 12.41 22.73 16.37
N ARG A 40 12.16 23.09 15.10
CA ARG A 40 12.27 24.49 14.63
C ARG A 40 10.92 25.23 14.57
N GLY A 41 9.80 24.57 14.91
CA GLY A 41 8.46 25.15 14.77
C GLY A 41 8.11 25.58 13.34
N THR A 42 8.76 25.00 12.33
CA THR A 42 8.63 25.43 10.93
C THR A 42 7.33 24.90 10.34
N GLY A 43 6.61 25.77 9.62
CA GLY A 43 5.36 25.41 8.94
C GLY A 43 5.52 24.31 7.88
N ILE A 44 4.39 23.72 7.48
CA ILE A 44 4.31 22.56 6.56
C ILE A 44 4.99 22.80 5.20
N VAL A 45 5.09 24.07 4.78
CA VAL A 45 5.75 24.49 3.54
C VAL A 45 7.27 24.24 3.58
N THR A 46 7.91 24.44 4.72
CA THR A 46 9.34 24.17 4.89
C THR A 46 9.63 22.67 4.79
N VAL A 47 8.74 21.84 5.35
CA VAL A 47 8.84 20.38 5.24
C VAL A 47 8.73 19.94 3.79
N ALA A 48 7.82 20.54 3.02
CA ALA A 48 7.68 20.25 1.59
C ALA A 48 8.97 20.58 0.81
N TRP A 49 9.61 21.73 1.07
CA TRP A 49 10.87 22.08 0.43
C TRP A 49 12.03 21.15 0.82
N ILE A 50 12.14 20.77 2.09
CA ILE A 50 13.15 19.82 2.54
C ILE A 50 12.93 18.46 1.88
N ASN A 51 11.67 18.00 1.83
CA ASN A 51 11.31 16.76 1.18
C ASN A 51 11.74 16.76 -0.30
N LEU A 52 11.39 17.82 -1.03
CA LEU A 52 11.75 18.00 -2.44
C LEU A 52 13.28 17.98 -2.63
N GLY A 53 14.02 18.71 -1.80
CA GLY A 53 15.49 18.72 -1.83
C GLY A 53 16.09 17.33 -1.59
N THR A 54 15.57 16.57 -0.64
CA THR A 54 16.06 15.22 -0.38
C THR A 54 15.73 14.23 -1.48
N MET A 55 14.56 14.34 -2.13
CA MET A 55 14.21 13.50 -3.28
C MET A 55 15.16 13.77 -4.45
N LEU A 56 15.46 15.04 -4.75
CA LEU A 56 16.42 15.41 -5.80
C LEU A 56 17.81 14.82 -5.51
N LEU A 57 18.27 14.92 -4.26
CA LEU A 57 19.57 14.40 -3.85
C LEU A 57 19.65 12.87 -3.97
N GLU A 58 18.57 12.16 -3.65
CA GLU A 58 18.45 10.71 -3.84
C GLU A 58 18.54 10.33 -5.32
N TYR A 59 17.83 11.03 -6.21
CA TYR A 59 17.91 10.78 -7.65
C TYR A 59 19.31 11.03 -8.21
N VAL A 60 19.96 12.12 -7.80
CA VAL A 60 21.35 12.41 -8.19
C VAL A 60 22.29 11.30 -7.71
N ALA A 61 22.15 10.85 -6.46
CA ALA A 61 22.95 9.76 -5.91
C ALA A 61 22.79 8.46 -6.72
N TYR A 62 21.57 8.13 -7.19
CA TYR A 62 21.35 6.98 -8.08
C TYR A 62 22.03 7.13 -9.44
N VAL A 63 21.92 8.30 -10.06
CA VAL A 63 22.59 8.56 -11.32
C VAL A 63 24.10 8.37 -11.17
N VAL A 64 24.70 8.93 -10.11
CA VAL A 64 26.12 8.77 -9.80
C VAL A 64 26.50 7.31 -9.55
N LEU A 65 25.69 6.57 -8.78
CA LEU A 65 25.92 5.14 -8.51
C LEU A 65 25.85 4.28 -9.78
N VAL A 66 24.91 4.56 -10.68
CA VAL A 66 24.79 3.87 -11.96
C VAL A 66 26.03 4.10 -12.81
N PHE A 67 26.49 5.34 -12.93
CA PHE A 67 27.70 5.65 -13.70
C PHE A 67 28.98 5.09 -13.06
N ARG A 68 29.05 4.97 -11.72
CA ARG A 68 30.19 4.35 -11.04
C ARG A 68 30.19 2.82 -11.08
N CYS A 69 29.04 2.17 -10.93
CA CYS A 69 28.94 0.71 -10.88
C CYS A 69 28.93 0.05 -12.26
N LEU A 70 28.56 0.79 -13.31
CA LEU A 70 28.52 0.29 -14.68
C LEU A 70 29.38 1.18 -15.60
N PRO A 71 30.71 1.17 -15.42
CA PRO A 71 31.64 1.91 -16.27
C PRO A 71 31.60 1.31 -17.69
N GLY A 72 30.79 1.91 -18.56
CA GLY A 72 30.48 1.40 -19.89
C GLY A 72 29.09 1.81 -20.41
N ILE A 73 28.21 2.30 -19.54
CA ILE A 73 26.91 2.86 -19.98
C ILE A 73 27.16 4.18 -20.72
N ARG A 74 26.83 4.18 -22.01
CA ARG A 74 26.71 5.40 -22.82
C ARG A 74 25.24 5.69 -23.04
N ILE A 75 24.71 6.73 -22.40
CA ILE A 75 23.35 7.21 -22.63
C ILE A 75 23.39 8.00 -23.95
N HIS A 76 22.94 7.38 -25.04
CA HIS A 76 22.83 8.03 -26.34
C HIS A 76 21.38 7.90 -26.82
N ILE A 77 20.71 9.03 -27.04
CA ILE A 77 19.31 9.08 -27.52
C ILE A 77 19.16 8.34 -28.87
N ALA A 78 20.22 8.28 -29.67
CA ALA A 78 20.25 7.58 -30.96
C ALA A 78 20.23 6.03 -30.85
N LEU A 79 20.53 5.46 -29.68
CA LEU A 79 20.46 4.01 -29.40
C LEU A 79 19.09 3.61 -28.81
N ALA A 80 18.14 4.54 -28.74
CA ALA A 80 16.82 4.28 -28.21
C ALA A 80 16.02 3.39 -29.17
N ASP A 81 15.83 2.13 -28.79
CA ASP A 81 14.97 1.21 -29.52
C ASP A 81 13.50 1.61 -29.29
N ARG A 82 12.84 2.04 -30.37
CA ARG A 82 11.42 2.45 -30.33
C ARG A 82 10.50 1.32 -29.89
N THR A 83 10.85 0.07 -30.17
CA THR A 83 10.09 -1.12 -29.78
C THR A 83 10.11 -1.29 -28.27
N LEU A 84 11.31 -1.21 -27.70
CA LEU A 84 11.57 -1.33 -26.27
C LEU A 84 11.00 -0.14 -25.49
N LEU A 85 11.11 1.08 -26.02
CA LEU A 85 10.45 2.26 -25.48
C LEU A 85 8.92 2.12 -25.46
N ARG A 86 8.32 1.60 -26.54
CA ARG A 86 6.87 1.38 -26.62
C ARG A 86 6.42 0.32 -25.62
N GLU A 87 7.19 -0.74 -25.44
CA GLU A 87 6.93 -1.80 -24.47
C GLU A 87 7.00 -1.26 -23.02
N VAL A 88 8.07 -0.53 -22.68
CA VAL A 88 8.23 0.10 -21.36
C VAL A 88 7.16 1.16 -21.12
N ALA A 89 6.81 1.97 -22.13
CA ALA A 89 5.77 2.98 -22.01
C ALA A 89 4.38 2.36 -21.81
N SER A 90 4.04 1.30 -22.56
CA SER A 90 2.77 0.57 -22.39
C SER A 90 2.67 -0.10 -21.02
N PHE A 91 3.76 -0.71 -20.55
CA PHE A 91 3.84 -1.26 -19.20
C PHE A 91 3.69 -0.17 -18.12
N SER A 92 4.42 0.93 -18.27
CA SER A 92 4.38 2.05 -17.32
C SER A 92 3.00 2.70 -17.26
N LEU A 93 2.34 2.88 -18.41
CA LEU A 93 0.98 3.41 -18.49
C LEU A 93 -0.02 2.47 -17.81
N SER A 94 0.12 1.16 -18.05
CA SER A 94 -0.71 0.15 -17.37
C SER A 94 -0.54 0.23 -15.85
N GLN A 95 0.71 0.38 -15.39
CA GLN A 95 1.00 0.49 -13.96
C GLN A 95 0.50 1.81 -13.36
N LEU A 96 0.59 2.91 -14.11
CA LEU A 96 0.00 4.20 -13.74
C LEU A 96 -1.50 4.08 -13.54
N LEU A 97 -2.20 3.41 -14.46
CA LEU A 97 -3.64 3.16 -14.35
C LEU A 97 -3.99 2.30 -13.14
N VAL A 98 -3.21 1.26 -12.85
CA VAL A 98 -3.39 0.43 -11.65
C VAL A 98 -3.20 1.24 -10.37
N HIS A 99 -2.17 2.09 -10.30
CA HIS A 99 -1.94 2.97 -9.15
C HIS A 99 -3.04 4.01 -9.00
N ALA A 100 -3.46 4.66 -10.09
CA ALA A 100 -4.56 5.62 -10.08
C ALA A 100 -5.86 4.97 -9.60
N ALA A 101 -6.22 3.80 -10.14
CA ALA A 101 -7.41 3.05 -9.72
C ALA A 101 -7.35 2.65 -8.25
N THR A 102 -6.18 2.27 -7.75
CA THR A 102 -5.96 1.93 -6.33
C THR A 102 -6.12 3.17 -5.44
N LEU A 103 -5.62 4.33 -5.89
CA LEU A 103 -5.73 5.58 -5.15
C LEU A 103 -7.17 6.08 -5.09
N VAL A 104 -7.88 6.01 -6.22
CA VAL A 104 -9.31 6.28 -6.31
C VAL A 104 -10.08 5.35 -5.38
N ARG A 105 -9.78 4.04 -5.38
CA ARG A 105 -10.39 3.07 -4.45
C ARG A 105 -10.20 3.47 -2.99
N MET A 106 -8.99 3.86 -2.59
CA MET A 106 -8.73 4.26 -1.20
C MET A 106 -9.39 5.59 -0.79
N ARG A 107 -9.72 6.45 -1.76
CA ARG A 107 -10.25 7.80 -1.50
C ARG A 107 -11.74 7.95 -1.76
N ILE A 108 -12.37 7.04 -2.50
CA ILE A 108 -13.81 7.06 -2.73
C ILE A 108 -14.58 6.94 -1.41
N ASP A 109 -14.23 5.97 -0.55
CA ASP A 109 -15.00 5.75 0.69
C ASP A 109 -14.97 6.97 1.63
N PRO A 110 -13.80 7.59 1.90
CA PRO A 110 -13.75 8.83 2.70
C PRO A 110 -14.43 10.03 2.05
N LEU A 111 -14.41 10.15 0.72
CA LEU A 111 -15.06 11.25 0.00
C LEU A 111 -16.59 11.12 0.03
N LEU A 112 -17.10 9.90 -0.12
CA LEU A 112 -18.53 9.63 0.04
C LEU A 112 -18.95 9.95 1.48
N VAL A 113 -18.20 9.47 2.46
CA VAL A 113 -18.43 9.78 3.87
C VAL A 113 -18.41 11.30 4.15
N GLN A 114 -17.46 12.05 3.55
CA GLN A 114 -17.43 13.52 3.64
C GLN A 114 -18.65 14.22 3.05
N TRP A 115 -19.27 13.63 2.03
CA TRP A 115 -20.45 14.19 1.40
C TRP A 115 -21.73 13.97 2.22
N PHE A 116 -21.76 12.91 3.03
CA PHE A 116 -22.93 12.54 3.85
C PHE A 116 -22.81 12.91 5.33
N LEU A 117 -21.61 13.18 5.85
CA LEU A 117 -21.36 13.49 7.25
C LEU A 117 -21.05 14.97 7.50
N THR A 118 -21.44 15.45 8.67
CA THR A 118 -21.01 16.76 9.18
C THR A 118 -19.50 16.81 9.37
N LEU A 119 -18.91 18.00 9.28
CA LEU A 119 -17.46 18.22 9.42
C LEU A 119 -16.83 17.51 10.64
N PRO A 120 -17.46 17.49 11.84
CA PRO A 120 -16.95 16.75 12.99
C PRO A 120 -16.94 15.23 12.79
N ALA A 121 -17.99 14.68 12.16
CA ALA A 121 -18.11 13.25 11.91
C ALA A 121 -17.10 12.75 10.86
N VAL A 122 -16.68 13.61 9.92
CA VAL A 122 -15.56 13.35 9.03
C VAL A 122 -14.24 13.18 9.79
N ALA A 123 -13.96 14.05 10.77
CA ALA A 123 -12.75 13.97 11.58
C ALA A 123 -12.71 12.67 12.40
N VAL A 124 -13.85 12.31 13.01
CA VAL A 124 -14.03 11.03 13.74
C VAL A 124 -13.74 9.83 12.84
N TYR A 125 -14.31 9.80 11.63
CA TYR A 125 -14.07 8.72 10.67
C TYR A 125 -12.61 8.68 10.19
N ALA A 126 -11.99 9.82 9.93
CA ALA A 126 -10.61 9.90 9.45
C ALA A 126 -9.60 9.33 10.47
N ILE A 127 -9.84 9.53 11.77
CA ILE A 127 -9.03 8.98 12.86
C ILE A 127 -9.12 7.45 12.86
N ALA A 128 -10.35 6.91 12.82
CA ALA A 128 -10.60 5.48 12.75
C ALA A 128 -9.95 4.84 11.51
N LEU A 129 -10.10 5.49 10.35
CA LEU A 129 -9.53 5.03 9.10
C LEU A 129 -8.00 4.95 9.17
N ARG A 130 -7.35 5.95 9.76
CA ARG A 130 -5.88 6.00 9.81
C ARG A 130 -5.27 4.88 10.65
N ILE A 131 -5.92 4.52 11.77
CA ILE A 131 -5.50 3.38 12.59
C ILE A 131 -5.73 2.06 11.82
N SER A 132 -6.87 1.92 11.14
CA SER A 132 -7.19 0.75 10.32
C SER A 132 -6.19 0.57 9.16
N GLU A 133 -5.87 1.65 8.42
CA GLU A 133 -4.87 1.64 7.35
C GLU A 133 -3.48 1.23 7.86
N SER A 134 -3.08 1.72 9.02
CA SER A 134 -1.81 1.37 9.66
C SER A 134 -1.75 -0.12 10.01
N THR A 135 -2.86 -0.67 10.52
CA THR A 135 -3.00 -2.10 10.81
C THR A 135 -2.98 -2.95 9.55
N LEU A 136 -3.64 -2.48 8.49
CA LEU A 136 -3.64 -3.13 7.18
C LEU A 136 -2.21 -3.22 6.60
N LEU A 137 -1.39 -2.18 6.77
CA LEU A 137 0.01 -2.20 6.34
C LEU A 137 0.81 -3.27 7.08
N LEU A 138 0.65 -3.40 8.39
CA LEU A 138 1.28 -4.47 9.18
C LEU A 138 0.87 -5.86 8.67
N THR A 139 -0.43 -6.03 8.42
CA THR A 139 -0.97 -7.30 7.90
C THR A 139 -0.41 -7.64 6.52
N LYS A 140 -0.27 -6.64 5.63
CA LYS A 140 0.37 -6.80 4.31
C LYS A 140 1.82 -7.26 4.42
N GLN A 141 2.58 -6.75 5.40
CA GLN A 141 3.96 -7.20 5.59
C GLN A 141 4.03 -8.69 5.90
N VAL A 142 3.14 -9.20 6.76
CA VAL A 142 3.06 -10.64 7.07
C VAL A 142 2.73 -11.45 5.82
N ILE A 143 1.79 -10.99 4.99
CA ILE A 143 1.43 -11.66 3.72
C ILE A 143 2.62 -11.69 2.75
N ASN A 144 3.36 -10.59 2.64
CA ASN A 144 4.48 -10.45 1.71
C ASN A 144 5.66 -11.37 2.03
N VAL A 145 5.81 -11.81 3.29
CA VAL A 145 6.83 -12.82 3.68
C VAL A 145 6.64 -14.13 2.91
N PHE A 146 5.40 -14.47 2.53
CA PHE A 146 5.12 -15.70 1.77
C PHE A 146 5.39 -15.56 0.27
N ALA A 147 5.56 -14.34 -0.27
CA ALA A 147 5.67 -14.13 -1.71
C ALA A 147 6.86 -14.87 -2.37
N PRO A 148 8.10 -14.85 -1.83
CA PRO A 148 9.22 -15.58 -2.40
C PRO A 148 9.01 -17.09 -2.39
N LEU A 149 8.39 -17.62 -1.33
CA LEU A 149 8.12 -19.05 -1.17
C LEU A 149 7.08 -19.55 -2.19
N VAL A 150 6.03 -18.76 -2.40
CA VAL A 150 5.01 -19.04 -3.43
C VAL A 150 5.62 -19.02 -4.83
N ALA A 151 6.46 -18.02 -5.14
CA ALA A 151 7.14 -17.94 -6.43
C ALA A 151 8.10 -19.13 -6.66
N GLN A 152 8.81 -19.58 -5.63
CA GLN A 152 9.69 -20.74 -5.70
C GLN A 152 8.92 -22.04 -6.00
N LEU A 153 7.80 -22.28 -5.30
CA LEU A 153 6.96 -23.46 -5.51
C LEU A 153 6.29 -23.48 -6.88
N GLN A 154 5.93 -22.31 -7.40
CA GLN A 154 5.44 -22.19 -8.77
C GLN A 154 6.52 -22.61 -9.78
N GLY A 155 7.77 -22.17 -9.57
CA GLY A 155 8.90 -22.54 -10.43
C GLY A 155 9.25 -24.02 -10.41
N SER A 156 8.96 -24.72 -9.30
CA SER A 156 9.17 -26.17 -9.17
C SER A 156 8.00 -27.02 -9.66
N GLY A 157 6.85 -26.41 -10.01
CA GLY A 157 5.65 -27.12 -10.46
C GLY A 157 4.94 -27.95 -9.38
N ASP A 158 5.26 -27.75 -8.09
CA ASP A 158 4.71 -28.55 -6.98
C ASP A 158 3.37 -27.97 -6.50
N VAL A 159 2.32 -28.26 -7.27
CA VAL A 159 0.96 -27.74 -7.04
C VAL A 159 0.38 -28.19 -5.70
N ILE A 160 0.75 -29.37 -5.21
CA ILE A 160 0.29 -29.91 -3.92
C ILE A 160 0.83 -29.04 -2.78
N LYS A 161 2.14 -28.77 -2.77
CA LYS A 161 2.74 -27.88 -1.77
C LYS A 161 2.21 -26.46 -1.91
N LEU A 162 1.99 -25.97 -3.13
CA LEU A 162 1.43 -24.64 -3.35
C LEU A 162 0.03 -24.49 -2.71
N ARG A 163 -0.84 -25.49 -2.89
CA ARG A 163 -2.17 -25.53 -2.25
C ARG A 163 -2.07 -25.64 -0.73
N PHE A 164 -1.15 -26.47 -0.23
CA PHE A 164 -0.91 -26.62 1.21
C PHE A 164 -0.46 -25.29 1.83
N ILE A 165 0.46 -24.58 1.19
CA ILE A 165 0.89 -23.25 1.63
C ILE A 165 -0.24 -22.24 1.55
N LEU A 166 -0.98 -22.18 0.45
CA LEU A 166 -2.12 -21.27 0.34
C LEU A 166 -3.08 -21.44 1.51
N LEU A 167 -3.47 -22.67 1.84
CA LEU A 167 -4.42 -22.92 2.93
C LEU A 167 -3.83 -22.61 4.31
N ASN A 168 -2.63 -23.09 4.61
CA ASN A 168 -2.05 -22.94 5.94
C ASN A 168 -1.54 -21.53 6.22
N ALA A 169 -0.92 -20.88 5.24
CA ALA A 169 -0.53 -19.48 5.37
C ALA A 169 -1.78 -18.58 5.48
N THR A 170 -2.85 -18.85 4.71
CA THR A 170 -4.11 -18.10 4.88
C THR A 170 -4.66 -18.26 6.30
N LYS A 171 -4.74 -19.49 6.83
CA LYS A 171 -5.20 -19.72 8.22
C LYS A 171 -4.33 -19.00 9.24
N PHE A 172 -3.01 -19.07 9.08
CA PHE A 172 -2.06 -18.43 9.99
C PHE A 172 -2.20 -16.90 9.97
N VAL A 173 -2.19 -16.29 8.79
CA VAL A 173 -2.35 -14.83 8.65
C VAL A 173 -3.73 -14.38 9.12
N PHE A 174 -4.78 -15.15 8.85
CA PHE A 174 -6.14 -14.85 9.31
C PHE A 174 -6.27 -14.94 10.84
N ALA A 175 -5.65 -15.94 11.47
CA ALA A 175 -5.61 -16.04 12.92
C ALA A 175 -4.84 -14.85 13.54
N ALA A 176 -3.66 -14.52 12.98
CA ALA A 176 -2.87 -13.37 13.42
C ALA A 176 -3.64 -12.05 13.25
N SER A 177 -4.31 -11.86 12.11
CA SER A 177 -5.16 -10.68 11.87
C SER A 177 -6.35 -10.64 12.82
N THR A 178 -6.97 -11.78 13.14
CA THR A 178 -8.08 -11.83 14.09
C THR A 178 -7.63 -11.38 15.48
N VAL A 179 -6.49 -11.87 15.97
CA VAL A 179 -5.92 -11.43 17.25
C VAL A 179 -5.64 -9.93 17.24
N LEU A 180 -5.07 -9.42 16.15
CA LEU A 180 -4.78 -7.99 15.99
C LEU A 180 -6.06 -7.15 15.95
N THR A 181 -7.06 -7.56 15.17
CA THR A 181 -8.38 -6.92 15.09
C THR A 181 -9.04 -6.89 16.46
N LEU A 182 -9.10 -8.02 17.17
CA LEU A 182 -9.71 -8.08 18.51
C LEU A 182 -8.96 -7.21 19.52
N SER A 183 -7.64 -7.18 19.48
CA SER A 183 -6.83 -6.35 20.37
C SER A 183 -7.10 -4.85 20.14
N VAL A 184 -7.11 -4.42 18.88
CA VAL A 184 -7.41 -3.02 18.54
C VAL A 184 -8.84 -2.67 18.90
N CYS A 185 -9.82 -3.56 18.69
CA CYS A 185 -11.21 -3.32 19.06
C CYS A 185 -11.40 -3.24 20.58
N LEU A 186 -10.72 -4.11 21.34
CA LEU A 186 -10.80 -4.16 22.80
C LEU A 186 -10.30 -2.87 23.44
N PHE A 187 -9.23 -2.28 22.87
CA PHE A 187 -8.61 -1.05 23.37
C PHE A 187 -8.90 0.16 22.48
N ALA A 188 -9.94 0.11 21.64
CA ALA A 188 -10.18 1.11 20.61
C ALA A 188 -10.29 2.53 21.21
N ARG A 189 -11.06 2.66 22.30
CA ARG A 189 -11.28 3.94 22.97
C ARG A 189 -9.97 4.45 23.59
N GLU A 190 -9.24 3.60 24.29
CA GLU A 190 -7.99 3.93 24.97
C GLU A 190 -6.93 4.35 23.97
N ILE A 191 -6.79 3.62 22.85
CA ILE A 191 -5.88 3.97 21.75
C ILE A 191 -6.20 5.36 21.21
N ILE A 192 -7.47 5.66 20.96
CA ILE A 192 -7.89 6.94 20.39
C ILE A 192 -7.70 8.09 21.39
N VAL A 193 -8.09 7.90 22.65
CA VAL A 193 -7.95 8.90 23.70
C VAL A 193 -6.47 9.21 23.95
N LEU A 194 -5.61 8.18 23.94
CA LEU A 194 -4.17 8.35 24.11
C LEU A 194 -3.52 9.04 22.91
N TRP A 195 -4.00 8.76 21.70
CA TRP A 195 -3.40 9.30 20.48
C TRP A 195 -3.85 10.72 20.15
N VAL A 196 -5.15 11.00 20.23
CA VAL A 196 -5.74 12.26 19.75
C VAL A 196 -6.33 13.07 20.90
N GLY A 197 -6.97 12.42 21.87
CA GLY A 197 -7.66 13.08 22.97
C GLY A 197 -9.07 12.57 23.17
N SER A 198 -9.67 12.94 24.31
CA SER A 198 -11.01 12.47 24.70
C SER A 198 -12.14 12.93 23.78
N GLU A 199 -11.95 14.07 23.11
CA GLU A 199 -12.91 14.64 22.15
C GLU A 199 -13.19 13.71 20.95
N MET A 200 -12.26 12.81 20.62
CA MET A 200 -12.39 11.91 19.47
C MET A 200 -12.76 10.47 19.86
N ALA A 201 -13.12 10.21 21.12
CA ALA A 201 -13.48 8.87 21.60
C ALA A 201 -14.62 8.21 20.81
N ALA A 202 -15.48 9.00 20.15
CA ALA A 202 -16.54 8.51 19.25
C ALA A 202 -15.99 7.71 18.05
N ALA A 203 -14.70 7.85 17.71
CA ALA A 203 -14.07 7.11 16.62
C ALA A 203 -13.87 5.62 16.93
N ALA A 204 -14.08 5.18 18.19
CA ALA A 204 -13.90 3.79 18.58
C ALA A 204 -14.85 2.83 17.84
N ILE A 205 -16.12 3.22 17.66
CA ILE A 205 -17.10 2.37 16.96
C ILE A 205 -16.76 2.26 15.46
N PRO A 206 -16.54 3.36 14.71
CA PRO A 206 -16.07 3.27 13.33
C PRO A 206 -14.77 2.48 13.18
N LEU A 207 -13.84 2.60 14.13
CA LEU A 207 -12.60 1.84 14.13
C LEU A 207 -12.87 0.33 14.19
N CYS A 208 -13.71 -0.13 15.13
CA CYS A 208 -14.05 -1.54 15.24
C CYS A 208 -14.71 -2.10 13.96
N ILE A 209 -15.60 -1.32 13.33
CA ILE A 209 -16.25 -1.70 12.06
C ILE A 209 -15.22 -1.85 10.95
N LEU A 210 -14.32 -0.86 10.79
CA LEU A 210 -13.27 -0.90 9.78
C LEU A 210 -12.28 -2.05 10.02
N MET A 211 -11.93 -2.32 11.27
CA MET A 211 -11.03 -3.41 11.65
C MET A 211 -11.66 -4.79 11.41
N ALA A 212 -12.96 -4.94 11.62
CA ALA A 212 -13.69 -6.15 11.29
C ALA A 212 -13.74 -6.38 9.77
N ALA A 213 -14.07 -5.33 9.00
CA ALA A 213 -14.07 -5.38 7.54
C ALA A 213 -12.67 -5.74 6.99
N MET A 214 -11.62 -5.15 7.56
CA MET A 214 -10.23 -5.46 7.23
C MET A 214 -9.88 -6.92 7.53
N GLY A 215 -10.21 -7.41 8.73
CA GLY A 215 -9.92 -8.78 9.16
C GLY A 215 -10.57 -9.82 8.23
N LEU A 216 -11.81 -9.57 7.82
CA LEU A 216 -12.53 -10.41 6.85
C LEU A 216 -11.93 -10.36 5.44
N ASN A 217 -11.20 -9.29 5.09
CA ASN A 217 -10.56 -9.14 3.79
C ASN A 217 -9.25 -9.94 3.68
N VAL A 218 -8.62 -10.31 4.79
CA VAL A 218 -7.29 -10.96 4.82
C VAL A 218 -7.20 -12.25 3.99
N PRO A 219 -8.16 -13.19 4.01
CA PRO A 219 -8.09 -14.38 3.17
C PRO A 219 -8.07 -14.04 1.68
N GLN A 220 -8.87 -13.04 1.28
CA GLN A 220 -8.91 -12.56 -0.09
C GLN A 220 -7.57 -11.93 -0.51
N MET A 221 -6.90 -11.20 0.37
CA MET A 221 -5.57 -10.66 0.12
C MET A 221 -4.51 -11.76 -0.07
N MET A 222 -4.57 -12.83 0.75
CA MET A 222 -3.63 -13.95 0.62
C MET A 222 -3.83 -14.70 -0.70
N VAL A 223 -5.08 -14.95 -1.10
CA VAL A 223 -5.42 -15.52 -2.40
C VAL A 223 -4.93 -14.62 -3.54
N ALA A 224 -5.20 -13.32 -3.46
CA ALA A 224 -4.74 -12.35 -4.46
C ALA A 224 -3.20 -12.35 -4.59
N ASN A 225 -2.47 -12.44 -3.47
CA ASN A 225 -1.01 -12.55 -3.47
C ASN A 225 -0.54 -13.82 -4.19
N VAL A 226 -1.14 -14.98 -3.91
CA VAL A 226 -0.79 -16.24 -4.60
C VAL A 226 -1.09 -16.19 -6.09
N LEU A 227 -2.24 -15.64 -6.50
CA LEU A 227 -2.55 -15.46 -7.92
C LEU A 227 -1.52 -14.57 -8.62
N VAL A 228 -1.15 -13.46 -8.00
CA VAL A 228 -0.14 -12.55 -8.54
C VAL A 228 1.21 -13.27 -8.66
N MET A 229 1.67 -13.96 -7.62
CA MET A 229 2.96 -14.64 -7.63
C MET A 229 3.03 -15.85 -8.57
N THR A 230 1.87 -16.38 -8.98
CA THR A 230 1.78 -17.50 -9.95
C THR A 230 1.53 -17.04 -11.39
N GLY A 231 1.54 -15.72 -11.65
CA GLY A 231 1.36 -15.15 -13.00
C GLY A 231 -0.10 -14.88 -13.39
N HIS A 232 -1.07 -15.13 -12.51
CA HIS A 232 -2.50 -14.94 -12.74
C HIS A 232 -2.98 -13.53 -12.36
N HIS A 233 -2.19 -12.50 -12.66
CA HIS A 233 -2.48 -11.11 -12.30
C HIS A 233 -3.84 -10.61 -12.82
N LYS A 234 -4.28 -11.07 -14.00
CA LYS A 234 -5.55 -10.68 -14.62
C LYS A 234 -6.76 -11.12 -13.79
N LEU A 235 -6.75 -12.34 -13.25
CA LEU A 235 -7.82 -12.85 -12.41
C LEU A 235 -7.90 -12.08 -11.07
N SER A 236 -6.74 -11.78 -10.48
CA SER A 236 -6.67 -10.93 -9.27
C SER A 236 -7.21 -9.52 -9.54
N ALA A 237 -6.86 -8.93 -10.69
CA ALA A 237 -7.37 -7.61 -11.09
C ALA A 237 -8.89 -7.62 -11.33
N GLN A 238 -9.43 -8.65 -11.99
CA GLN A 238 -10.86 -8.81 -12.22
C GLN A 238 -11.64 -8.98 -10.92
N ALA A 239 -11.19 -9.84 -10.01
CA ALA A 239 -11.83 -10.05 -8.71
C ALA A 239 -11.85 -8.75 -7.88
N GLN A 240 -10.74 -8.01 -7.88
CA GLN A 240 -10.66 -6.71 -7.23
C GLN A 240 -11.55 -5.66 -7.90
N GLY A 241 -11.65 -5.66 -9.24
CA GLY A 241 -12.54 -4.79 -10.00
C GLY A 241 -14.01 -5.04 -9.69
N ALA A 242 -14.43 -6.32 -9.68
CA ALA A 242 -15.77 -6.71 -9.29
C ALA A 242 -16.08 -6.30 -7.84
N GLY A 243 -15.13 -6.48 -6.92
CA GLY A 243 -15.26 -6.02 -5.53
C GLY A 243 -15.48 -4.51 -5.41
N ILE A 244 -14.80 -3.69 -6.23
CA ILE A 244 -15.06 -2.24 -6.28
C ILE A 244 -16.49 -1.96 -6.72
N LEU A 245 -16.93 -2.57 -7.82
CA LEU A 245 -18.26 -2.29 -8.37
C LEU A 245 -19.37 -2.67 -7.38
N VAL A 246 -19.21 -3.80 -6.70
CA VAL A 246 -20.13 -4.24 -5.64
C VAL A 246 -20.09 -3.26 -4.47
N ASN A 247 -18.91 -2.87 -3.99
CA ASN A 247 -18.78 -1.91 -2.89
C ASN A 247 -19.41 -0.56 -3.24
N LEU A 248 -19.19 -0.04 -4.45
CA LEU A 248 -19.76 1.21 -4.92
C LEU A 248 -21.28 1.12 -5.02
N ALA A 249 -21.79 0.03 -5.60
CA ALA A 249 -23.23 -0.23 -5.71
C ALA A 249 -23.88 -0.31 -4.32
N CYS A 250 -23.29 -1.08 -3.39
CA CYS A 250 -23.76 -1.16 -2.01
C CYS A 250 -23.71 0.21 -1.32
N SER A 251 -22.65 0.99 -1.50
CA SER A 251 -22.52 2.31 -0.89
C SER A 251 -23.58 3.28 -1.39
N ILE A 252 -23.85 3.29 -2.71
CA ILE A 252 -24.89 4.13 -3.31
C ILE A 252 -26.29 3.67 -2.89
N LEU A 253 -26.56 2.36 -2.89
CA LEU A 253 -27.85 1.81 -2.49
C LEU A 253 -28.16 2.01 -1.01
N LEU A 254 -27.13 1.96 -0.16
CA LEU A 254 -27.27 2.17 1.27
C LEU A 254 -27.26 3.65 1.63
N ALA A 255 -26.72 4.55 0.79
CA ALA A 255 -26.64 5.99 1.07
C ALA A 255 -27.96 6.62 1.58
N PRO A 256 -29.15 6.31 1.01
CA PRO A 256 -30.42 6.82 1.52
C PRO A 256 -30.74 6.38 2.96
N PHE A 257 -30.31 5.17 3.34
CA PHE A 257 -30.47 4.63 4.69
C PHE A 257 -29.53 5.31 5.69
N TRP A 258 -28.31 5.67 5.28
CA TRP A 258 -27.39 6.45 6.13
C TRP A 258 -27.91 7.87 6.37
N VAL A 259 -28.45 8.51 5.34
CA VAL A 259 -29.03 9.86 5.44
C VAL A 259 -30.26 9.88 6.35
N SER A 260 -31.13 8.86 6.26
CA SER A 260 -32.30 8.76 7.15
C SER A 260 -31.93 8.42 8.60
N ALA A 261 -30.89 7.61 8.82
CA ALA A 261 -30.39 7.27 10.15
C ALA A 261 -29.58 8.40 10.82
N ALA A 262 -29.02 9.33 10.03
CA ALA A 262 -28.30 10.51 10.52
C ALA A 262 -29.24 11.70 10.82
N SER A 263 -30.45 11.72 10.28
CA SER A 263 -31.41 12.82 10.50
C SER A 263 -31.79 13.09 11.97
N PRO A 264 -31.87 12.08 12.87
CA PRO A 264 -32.14 12.32 14.30
C PRO A 264 -30.99 13.03 15.05
N TRP A 265 -29.78 13.07 14.45
CA TRP A 265 -28.58 13.66 15.04
C TRP A 265 -28.30 15.07 14.52
N ALA A 266 -29.16 15.58 13.64
CA ALA A 266 -29.06 16.90 13.00
C ALA A 266 -29.84 18.01 13.74
N HIS A 267 -30.39 17.71 14.93
CA HIS A 267 -31.07 18.65 15.80
C HIS A 267 -30.32 18.84 17.12
#